data_AF-A0A6P0VDV0-F1
#
_entry.id   AF-A0A6P0VDV0-F1
#
_cell.length_a   1.000
_cell.length_b   1.000
_cell.length_c   1.000
_cell.angle_alpha   90.00
_cell.angle_beta   90.00
_cell.angle_gamma   90.00
#
_symmetry.space_group_name_H-M   'P 1'
#
loop_
_entity.id
_entity.type
_entity.pdbx_description
1 polymer ?
#
loop_
_entity_poly.entity_id
_entity_poly.type
_entity_poly.pdbx_seq_one_letter_code
_entity_poly.pdbx_strand_id
1 'polypeptide(L)' 'MDHQKADFVNIPSINYAQLATVFGGCGFVVKTSDQLRQALQMAKESTTFSILDVHISPEDVSPALQRLSDLFTKTLKG' A
#
# COMPACT_ATOMS: atom_id res chain seq x y z
N MET A 1 7.47 20.82 -4.87
CA MET A 1 6.24 20.26 -4.31
C MET A 1 5.13 20.11 -5.36
N ASP A 2 5.44 20.12 -6.67
CA ASP A 2 4.43 20.03 -7.74
C ASP A 2 4.36 18.64 -8.40
N HIS A 3 5.25 17.72 -7.97
CA HIS A 3 5.43 16.42 -8.62
C HIS A 3 4.47 15.36 -8.08
N GLN A 4 3.95 15.53 -6.86
CA GLN A 4 2.92 14.64 -6.28
C GLN A 4 1.56 14.77 -6.97
N LYS A 5 1.30 15.88 -7.67
CA LYS A 5 0.08 16.12 -8.46
C LYS A 5 0.27 15.87 -9.96
N ALA A 6 1.47 15.49 -10.38
CA ALA A 6 1.73 15.26 -11.78
C ALA A 6 1.02 13.98 -12.25
N ASP A 7 0.46 14.02 -13.45
CA ASP A 7 -0.37 12.93 -14.00
C ASP A 7 0.34 11.57 -14.02
N PHE A 8 1.68 11.54 -14.10
CA PHE A 8 2.46 10.31 -14.09
C PHE A 8 2.48 9.58 -12.74
N VAL A 9 2.11 10.24 -11.64
CA VAL A 9 2.03 9.61 -10.31
C VAL A 9 0.68 8.91 -10.11
N ASN A 10 -0.32 9.23 -10.94
CA ASN A 10 -1.65 8.63 -10.87
C ASN A 10 -1.67 7.28 -11.61
N ILE A 11 -1.34 6.21 -10.89
CA ILE A 11 -1.32 4.84 -11.41
C ILE A 11 -2.73 4.23 -11.28
N PRO A 12 -3.26 3.57 -12.32
CA PRO A 12 -4.54 2.86 -12.24
C PRO A 12 -4.56 1.83 -11.10
N SER A 13 -5.62 1.83 -10.29
CA SER A 13 -5.75 0.87 -9.19
C SER A 13 -6.06 -0.53 -9.71
N ILE A 14 -5.29 -1.51 -9.27
CA ILE A 14 -5.55 -2.94 -9.51
C ILE A 14 -6.25 -3.52 -8.28
N ASN A 15 -7.23 -4.39 -8.47
CA ASN A 15 -7.83 -5.14 -7.36
C ASN A 15 -6.92 -6.33 -6.99
N TYR A 16 -5.94 -6.09 -6.12
CA TYR A 16 -4.96 -7.10 -5.72
C TYR A 16 -5.58 -8.27 -4.94
N ALA A 17 -6.65 -8.01 -4.19
CA ALA A 17 -7.40 -9.07 -3.52
C ALA A 17 -8.03 -10.05 -4.54
N GLN A 18 -8.68 -9.52 -5.59
CA GLN A 18 -9.25 -10.36 -6.64
C GLN A 18 -8.17 -11.14 -7.39
N LEU A 19 -7.01 -10.53 -7.64
CA LEU A 19 -5.87 -11.19 -8.26
C LEU A 19 -5.46 -12.44 -7.46
N ALA A 20 -5.36 -12.33 -6.14
CA ALA A 20 -5.03 -13.46 -5.28
C ALA A 20 -6.03 -14.62 -5.43
N THR A 21 -7.33 -14.29 -5.47
CA THR A 21 -8.38 -15.29 -5.68
C THR A 21 -8.26 -15.99 -7.02
N VAL A 22 -7.94 -15.26 -8.10
CA VAL A 22 -7.74 -15.85 -9.45
C VAL A 22 -6.56 -16.82 -9.47
N PHE A 23 -5.50 -16.54 -8.73
CA PHE A 23 -4.34 -17.41 -8.60
C PHE A 23 -4.53 -18.57 -7.60
N GLY A 24 -5.72 -18.73 -7.02
CA GLY A 24 -6.03 -19.83 -6.08
C GLY A 24 -5.57 -19.59 -4.64
N GLY A 25 -5.27 -18.34 -4.29
CA GLY A 25 -4.99 -17.91 -2.92
C GLY A 25 -6.14 -17.15 -2.28
N CYS A 26 -5.87 -16.54 -1.13
CA CYS A 26 -6.85 -15.71 -0.41
C CYS A 26 -6.58 -14.21 -0.63
N GLY A 27 -7.61 -13.47 -1.01
CA GLY A 27 -7.56 -12.03 -1.16
C GLY A 27 -8.35 -11.31 -0.08
N PHE A 28 -7.76 -10.31 0.55
CA PHE A 28 -8.43 -9.49 1.57
C PHE A 28 -8.28 -8.02 1.23
N VAL A 29 -9.38 -7.27 1.27
CA VAL A 29 -9.36 -5.80 1.17
C VAL A 29 -9.45 -5.23 2.58
N VAL A 30 -8.49 -4.40 2.96
CA VAL A 30 -8.34 -3.88 4.31
C VAL A 30 -8.35 -2.36 4.29
N LYS A 31 -9.32 -1.76 4.97
CA LYS A 31 -9.48 -0.30 5.09
C LYS A 31 -9.38 0.22 6.52
N THR A 32 -9.40 -0.69 7.50
CA THR A 32 -9.34 -0.34 8.92
C THR A 32 -8.37 -1.25 9.66
N SER A 33 -7.88 -0.77 10.81
CA SER A 33 -6.99 -1.53 11.68
C SER A 33 -7.60 -2.84 12.20
N ASP A 34 -8.93 -2.86 12.37
CA ASP A 34 -9.63 -4.07 12.82
C ASP A 34 -9.77 -5.10 11.70
N GLN A 35 -10.04 -4.64 10.47
CA GLN A 35 -9.99 -5.49 9.28
C GLN A 35 -8.58 -6.04 9.05
N LEU A 36 -7.54 -5.25 9.33
CA LEU A 36 -6.16 -5.71 9.22
C LEU A 36 -5.88 -6.87 10.19
N ARG A 37 -6.29 -6.72 11.46
CA ARG A 37 -6.14 -7.78 12.46
C ARG A 37 -6.88 -9.06 12.07
N GLN A 38 -8.12 -8.93 11.60
CA GLN A 38 -8.91 -10.07 11.13
C GLN A 38 -8.28 -10.74 9.91
N ALA A 39 -7.87 -9.97 8.91
CA ALA A 39 -7.24 -10.48 7.70
C ALA A 39 -5.90 -11.18 7.99
N LEU A 40 -5.10 -10.66 8.93
CA LEU A 40 -3.86 -11.30 9.37
C LEU A 40 -4.13 -12.64 10.06
N GLN A 41 -5.17 -12.73 10.89
CA GLN A 41 -5.55 -13.98 11.55
C GLN A 41 -6.00 -15.01 10.51
N MET A 42 -6.87 -14.63 9.58
CA MET A 42 -7.35 -15.50 8.51
C MET A 42 -6.22 -15.95 7.56
N ALA A 43 -5.30 -15.03 7.23
CA ALA A 43 -4.13 -15.35 6.40
C ALA A 43 -3.18 -16.33 7.09
N LYS A 44 -3.02 -16.24 8.42
CA LYS A 44 -2.20 -17.16 9.21
C LYS A 44 -2.78 -18.58 9.26
N GLU A 45 -4.11 -18.70 9.20
CA GLU A 45 -4.83 -19.98 9.19
C GLU A 45 -4.95 -20.57 7.77
N SER A 46 -4.70 -19.76 6.73
CA SER A 46 -4.76 -20.21 5.34
C SER A 46 -3.62 -21.17 5.01
N THR A 47 -3.96 -22.21 4.25
CA THR A 47 -3.02 -23.20 3.69
C THR A 47 -2.42 -22.75 2.35
N THR A 48 -2.85 -21.59 1.84
CA THR A 48 -2.44 -21.03 0.55
C THR A 48 -1.86 -19.62 0.74
N PHE A 49 -1.25 -19.05 -0.30
CA PHE A 49 -0.76 -17.68 -0.22
C PHE A 49 -1.93 -16.71 -0.04
N SER A 50 -1.70 -15.63 0.70
CA SER A 50 -2.71 -14.61 1.00
C SER A 50 -2.18 -13.24 0.61
N ILE A 51 -2.99 -12.43 -0.06
CA ILE A 51 -2.71 -11.03 -0.36
C ILE A 51 -3.66 -10.16 0.46
N LEU A 52 -3.09 -9.27 1.26
CA LEU A 52 -3.82 -8.24 1.99
C LEU A 52 -3.62 -6.91 1.26
N ASP A 53 -4.65 -6.47 0.55
CA ASP A 53 -4.70 -5.18 -0.12
C ASP A 53 -5.12 -4.10 0.88
N VAL A 54 -4.12 -3.42 1.46
CA VAL A 54 -4.32 -2.41 2.50
C VAL A 54 -4.43 -1.03 1.87
N HIS A 55 -5.59 -0.39 2.03
CA HIS A 55 -5.85 0.94 1.49
C HIS A 55 -5.52 1.98 2.55
N ILE A 56 -4.43 2.71 2.31
CA ILE A 56 -4.00 3.85 3.13
C ILE A 56 -4.19 5.16 2.36
N SER A 57 -4.24 6.28 3.08
CA SER A 57 -4.24 7.60 2.44
C SER A 57 -2.88 7.82 1.75
N PRO A 58 -2.84 8.43 0.55
CA PRO A 58 -1.59 8.82 -0.10
C PRO A 58 -0.72 9.74 0.77
N GLU A 59 -1.34 10.48 1.69
CA GLU A 59 -0.67 11.39 2.61
C GLU A 59 -0.21 10.73 3.92
N ASP A 60 -0.60 9.46 4.15
CA ASP A 60 -0.22 8.68 5.34
C ASP A 60 1.18 8.08 5.18
N VAL A 61 2.16 8.97 5.04
CA VAL A 61 3.57 8.63 4.89
C VAL A 61 4.32 8.84 6.20
N SER A 62 5.30 7.99 6.47
CA SER A 62 6.08 8.11 7.71
C SER A 62 6.85 9.45 7.78
N PRO A 63 6.97 10.07 8.98
CA PRO A 63 7.78 11.28 9.15
C PRO A 63 9.25 11.08 8.76
N ALA A 64 9.76 9.86 8.86
CA ALA A 64 11.11 9.51 8.43
C ALA A 64 11.26 9.61 6.90
N LEU A 65 10.26 9.13 6.14
CA LEU A 65 10.26 9.22 4.68
C LEU A 65 10.17 10.67 4.21
N GLN A 66 9.38 11.51 4.89
CA GLN A 66 9.31 12.95 4.61
C GLN A 66 10.68 13.62 4.79
N ARG A 67 11.34 13.39 5.94
CA ARG A 67 12.69 13.93 6.21
C ARG A 67 13.72 13.50 5.19
N LEU A 68 13.69 12.22 4.82
CA LEU A 68 14.59 11.68 3.80
C LEU A 68 14.36 12.36 2.44
N SER A 69 13.11 12.54 2.04
CA SER A 69 12.74 13.24 0.80
C SER A 69 13.22 14.70 0.77
N ASP A 70 13.12 15.40 1.92
CA ASP A 70 13.62 16.77 2.06
C ASP A 70 15.14 16.86 1.92
N LEU A 71 15.87 15.89 2.50
CA LEU A 71 17.33 15.80 2.37
C LEU A 71 17.74 15.58 0.92
N PHE A 72 17.13 14.61 0.23
CA PHE A 72 17.42 14.36 -1.18
C PHE A 72 17.11 15.56 -2.07
N THR A 73 15.99 16.25 -1.82
CA THR A 73 15.63 17.46 -2.58
C THR A 73 16.64 18.59 -2.39
N LYS A 74 17.22 18.74 -1.19
CA LYS A 74 18.26 19.74 -0.92
C LYS A 74 19.59 19.39 -1.59
N THR A 75 19.97 18.11 -1.58
CA THR A 75 21.22 17.64 -2.21
C THR A 75 21.16 17.69 -3.74
N LEU A 76 20.00 17.41 -4.35
CA LEU A 76 19.80 17.45 -5.80
C LEU A 76 19.65 18.87 -6.38
N LYS A 77 19.42 19.88 -5.53
CA LYS A 77 19.33 21.30 -5.92
C LYS A 77 20.66 22.06 -5.73
N GLY A 78 21.70 21.39 -5.24
CA GLY A 78 23.05 21.92 -5.07
C GLY A 78 23.95 21.64 -6.27
#